data_AF-A0A1A0K842-F1
#
_entry.id   AF-A0A1A0K842-F1
#
_cell.length_a   1.000
_cell.length_b   1.000
_cell.length_c   1.000
_cell.angle_alpha   90.00
_cell.angle_beta   90.00
_cell.angle_gamma   90.00
#
_symmetry.space_group_name_H-M   'P 1'
#
loop_
_entity.id
_entity.type
_entity.pdbx_description
1 polymer ?
#
loop_
_entity_poly.entity_id
_entity_poly.type
_entity_poly.pdbx_seq_one_letter_code
_entity_poly.pdbx_strand_id
1 'polypeptide(L)' 'MAIDPAKSKAVSQVVREHPGMSLVAISPGIVVFLLVGFFANWFLAIVLGVVMVAGGYYMLTRQK' A
#
# COMPACT_ATOMS: atom_id res chain seq x y z
N MET A 1 -16.89 8.39 -7.26
CA MET A 1 -15.55 9.00 -7.05
C MET A 1 -14.52 8.18 -7.83
N ALA A 2 -14.36 8.45 -9.13
CA ALA A 2 -13.48 7.65 -9.97
C ALA A 2 -12.02 8.12 -9.81
N ILE A 3 -11.09 7.19 -9.70
CA ILE A 3 -9.67 7.47 -9.94
C ILE A 3 -9.57 7.91 -11.40
N ASP A 4 -8.90 9.02 -11.67
CA ASP A 4 -8.69 9.48 -13.04
C ASP A 4 -7.92 8.38 -13.81
N PRO A 5 -8.51 7.81 -14.89
CA PRO A 5 -7.87 6.77 -15.66
C PRO A 5 -6.53 7.20 -16.26
N ALA A 6 -6.34 8.49 -16.58
CA ALA A 6 -5.06 9.00 -17.08
C ALA A 6 -3.97 8.93 -16.00
N LYS A 7 -4.29 9.35 -14.77
CA LYS A 7 -3.36 9.30 -13.63
C LYS A 7 -3.02 7.86 -13.24
N SER A 8 -4.01 6.96 -13.24
CA SER A 8 -3.80 5.53 -12.98
C SER A 8 -2.86 4.89 -14.01
N LYS A 9 -3.05 5.20 -15.30
CA LYS A 9 -2.17 4.73 -16.38
C LYS A 9 -0.74 5.23 -16.23
N ALA A 10 -0.55 6.51 -15.88
CA ALA A 10 0.78 7.08 -15.67
C ALA A 10 1.52 6.38 -14.51
N VAL A 11 0.85 6.16 -13.38
CA VAL A 11 1.44 5.41 -12.25
C VAL A 11 1.78 3.98 -12.65
N SER A 12 0.88 3.30 -13.37
CA SER A 12 1.11 1.94 -13.86
C SER A 12 2.33 1.85 -14.80
N GLN A 13 2.52 2.84 -15.67
CA GLN A 13 3.69 2.92 -16.54
C GLN A 13 5.00 3.05 -15.75
N VAL A 14 5.05 3.93 -14.76
CA VAL A 14 6.24 4.11 -13.91
C VAL A 14 6.58 2.85 -13.13
N VAL A 15 5.57 2.14 -12.61
CA VAL A 15 5.78 0.86 -11.91
C VAL A 15 6.35 -0.20 -12.85
N ARG A 16 5.92 -0.22 -14.12
CA ARG A 16 6.42 -1.15 -15.13
C ARG A 16 7.84 -0.82 -15.59
N GLU A 17 8.18 0.46 -15.74
CA GLU A 17 9.55 0.90 -16.09
C GLU A 17 10.53 0.72 -14.92
N HIS A 18 10.08 0.91 -13.68
CA HIS A 18 10.91 0.86 -12.48
C HIS A 18 10.29 0.01 -11.35
N PRO A 19 10.18 -1.32 -11.56
CA PRO A 19 9.55 -2.20 -10.57
C PRO A 19 10.30 -2.23 -9.24
N GLY A 20 11.64 -2.14 -9.28
CA GLY A 20 12.47 -2.10 -8.07
C GLY A 20 12.20 -0.88 -7.19
N MET A 21 12.04 0.30 -7.78
CA MET A 21 11.73 1.53 -7.03
C MET A 21 10.36 1.44 -6.35
N SER A 22 9.38 0.83 -7.01
CA SER A 22 8.05 0.61 -6.44
C SER A 22 8.10 -0.35 -5.25
N LEU A 23 8.91 -1.40 -5.34
CA LEU A 23 9.13 -2.33 -4.22
C LEU A 23 9.83 -1.63 -3.05
N VAL A 24 10.84 -0.80 -3.31
CA VAL A 24 11.51 -0.03 -2.26
C VAL A 24 10.52 0.90 -1.54
N ALA A 25 9.63 1.57 -2.28
CA ALA A 25 8.62 2.45 -1.70
C ALA A 25 7.63 1.72 -0.76
N ILE A 26 7.23 0.49 -1.11
CA ILE A 26 6.29 -0.32 -0.30
C ILE A 26 7.03 -1.11 0.80
N SER A 27 8.34 -1.31 0.66
CA SER A 27 9.15 -2.18 1.53
C SER A 27 9.02 -1.89 3.05
N PRO A 28 8.94 -0.63 3.53
CA PRO A 28 8.81 -0.40 4.98
C PRO A 28 7.50 -0.97 5.54
N GLY A 29 6.40 -0.88 4.77
CA GLY A 29 5.12 -1.45 5.17
C GLY A 29 5.15 -2.98 5.25
N ILE A 30 5.84 -3.62 4.30
CA ILE A 30 6.04 -5.09 4.29
C ILE A 30 6.86 -5.51 5.51
N VAL A 31 7.96 -4.81 5.79
CA VAL A 31 8.82 -5.09 6.96
C VAL A 31 8.02 -4.98 8.25
N VAL A 32 7.26 -3.89 8.44
CA VAL A 32 6.43 -3.72 9.65
C VAL A 32 5.38 -4.84 9.76
N PHE A 33 4.71 -5.19 8.67
CA PHE A 33 3.72 -6.27 8.67
C PHE A 33 4.33 -7.62 9.10
N LEU A 34 5.48 -7.97 8.54
CA LEU A 34 6.19 -9.22 8.88
C LEU A 34 6.70 -9.20 10.31
N LEU A 35 7.24 -8.08 10.79
CA LEU A 35 7.70 -7.94 12.17
C LEU A 35 6.54 -8.12 13.16
N VAL A 36 5.39 -7.52 12.90
CA VAL A 36 4.19 -7.69 13.75
C VAL A 36 3.71 -9.15 13.71
N GLY A 37 3.70 -9.77 12.54
CA GLY A 37 3.30 -11.17 12.38
C GLY A 37 4.21 -12.13 13.13
N PHE A 38 5.52 -11.90 13.07
CA PHE A 38 6.53 -12.77 13.69
C PHE A 38 6.66 -12.57 15.20
N PHE A 39 6.66 -11.32 15.69
CA PHE A 39 6.93 -11.02 17.09
C PHE A 39 5.69 -10.88 17.97
N ALA A 40 4.53 -10.53 17.41
CA ALA A 40 3.31 -10.34 18.19
C ALA A 40 2.31 -11.48 17.92
N ASN A 41 1.60 -11.40 16.79
CA ASN A 41 0.61 -12.40 16.41
C ASN A 41 0.14 -12.14 14.96
N TRP A 42 -0.04 -13.20 14.17
CA TRP A 42 -0.49 -13.11 12.78
C TRP A 42 -1.89 -12.52 12.63
N PHE A 43 -2.81 -12.81 13.55
CA PHE A 43 -4.14 -12.21 13.51
C PHE A 43 -4.07 -10.68 13.62
N LEU A 44 -3.21 -10.18 14.52
CA LEU A 44 -2.99 -8.75 14.74
C LEU A 44 -2.35 -8.09 13.53
N ALA A 45 -1.37 -8.76 12.90
CA ALA A 45 -0.75 -8.30 11.66
C ALA A 45 -1.77 -8.16 10.53
N ILE A 46 -2.64 -9.16 10.34
CA ILE A 46 -3.70 -9.13 9.31
C ILE A 46 -4.67 -7.97 9.55
N VAL A 47 -5.16 -7.81 10.78
CA VAL A 47 -6.06 -6.69 11.14
C VAL A 47 -5.40 -5.35 10.84
N LEU A 48 -4.13 -5.19 11.24
CA LEU A 48 -3.36 -3.98 10.99
C LEU A 48 -3.16 -3.72 9.49
N GLY A 49 -2.89 -4.76 8.71
CA GLY A 49 -2.77 -4.68 7.25
C GLY A 49 -4.07 -4.22 6.60
N VAL A 50 -5.21 -4.78 7.00
CA VAL A 50 -6.54 -4.37 6.51
C VAL A 50 -6.82 -2.91 6.86
N VAL A 51 -6.56 -2.50 8.12
CA VAL A 51 -6.76 -1.11 8.57
C VAL A 51 -5.87 -0.14 7.79
N MET A 52 -4.61 -0.49 7.53
CA MET A 52 -3.69 0.33 6.71
C MET A 52 -4.19 0.51 5.28
N VAL A 53 -4.64 -0.58 4.63
CA VAL A 53 -5.16 -0.51 3.25
C VAL A 53 -6.44 0.32 3.20
N ALA A 54 -7.38 0.07 4.12
CA ALA A 54 -8.64 0.80 4.20
C ALA A 54 -8.42 2.29 4.53
N GLY A 55 -7.54 2.59 5.48
CA GLY A 55 -7.16 3.95 5.87
C GLY A 55 -6.47 4.70 4.73
N GLY A 56 -5.54 4.05 4.03
CA GLY A 56 -4.92 4.58 2.83
C GLY A 56 -5.95 4.91 1.74
N TYR A 57 -6.83 3.95 1.42
CA TYR A 57 -7.92 4.17 0.46
C TYR A 57 -8.84 5.33 0.87
N TYR A 58 -9.21 5.39 2.14
CA TYR A 58 -10.02 6.48 2.69
C TYR A 58 -9.31 7.83 2.56
N MET A 59 -8.03 7.93 2.89
CA MET A 59 -7.28 9.17 2.73
C MET A 59 -7.16 9.60 1.26
N LEU A 60 -6.93 8.67 0.35
CA LEU A 60 -6.90 8.96 -1.10
C LEU A 60 -8.26 9.45 -1.62
N THR A 61 -9.36 8.97 -1.06
CA THR A 61 -10.71 9.39 -1.45
C THR A 61 -11.15 10.66 -0.74
N ARG A 62 -10.68 10.95 0.47
CA ARG A 62 -11.05 12.15 1.24
C ARG A 62 -10.40 13.45 0.76
N GLN A 63 -9.23 13.38 0.11
CA GLN A 63 -8.52 14.58 -0.36
C GLN A 63 -9.05 15.16 -1.69
N LYS A 64 -10.32 14.93 -2.05
CA LYS A 64 -10.96 15.56 -3.21
C LYS A 64 -12.14 16.42 -2.77
#